data_AF-A0A3D1LP11-F1
#
_entry.id   AF-A0A3D1LP11-F1
#
_cell.length_a   1.000
_cell.length_b   1.000
_cell.length_c   1.000
_cell.angle_alpha   90.00
_cell.angle_beta   90.00
_cell.angle_gamma   90.00
#
_symmetry.space_group_name_H-M   'P 1'
#
loop_
_entity.id
_entity.type
_entity.pdbx_description
1 polymer ?
#
loop_
_entity_poly.entity_id
_entity_poly.type
_entity_poly.pdbx_seq_one_letter_code
_entity_poly.pdbx_strand_id
1 'polypeptide(L)'
;MNNDLNRNGIHILIAEDEISHAAALRRGLELSYPDARIEVVASLHEYRERIAVEKPAIAIMDLNLPDGRSLDLLASSVGEAPFPVIMMTSHGNEQVAVDAIKAGALDYIVKSPEAFASIAVSVERTLREWTLLQEKQLVERQLKDSQARIIQQEKMASIGQLAAGVAHEINNPIGYITSNINTLLKYVDKLAQFIESQSQVIEICADDATKASIDGLKRQIKLDYVIKDLRGLITESLEGAERVSKIVQDLKSFSRSEAAEAVRSDLNECIRSTINVVRNEIKYVAELDLQLGDIPPVLCRPQQISQVVMNLLVNAAHSISANGVISVSTSMSGDAVEISISDTGCGISPENLEKIFEPFFTTKEAGKGTGLGLAISCDIVRKHGGELLVRSEVGQGTTFTVRLPVKQE
;
A
#
# COMPACT_ATOMS: atom_id res chain seq x y z
N MET A 1 34.14 5.31 16.91
CA MET A 1 34.01 4.30 17.98
C MET A 1 34.47 2.98 17.41
N ASN A 2 35.34 2.27 18.15
CA ASN A 2 36.09 1.08 17.73
C ASN A 2 35.26 0.12 16.87
N ASN A 3 35.65 -0.03 15.60
CA ASN A 3 35.21 -1.13 14.76
C ASN A 3 36.41 -2.09 14.66
N ASP A 4 36.78 -2.71 15.78
CA ASP A 4 37.50 -3.97 15.73
C ASP A 4 36.53 -4.92 15.03
N LEU A 5 36.71 -5.12 13.71
CA LEU A 5 36.10 -6.21 12.97
C LEU A 5 36.29 -7.44 13.84
N ASN A 6 35.20 -7.92 14.43
CA ASN A 6 35.21 -8.89 15.52
C ASN A 6 36.01 -10.11 15.07
N ARG A 7 37.30 -10.19 15.44
CA ARG A 7 38.23 -11.24 14.99
C ARG A 7 37.89 -12.60 15.61
N ASN A 8 36.88 -12.65 16.47
CA ASN A 8 36.45 -13.81 17.21
C ASN A 8 35.30 -14.51 16.49
N GLY A 9 35.51 -15.78 16.10
CA GLY A 9 34.44 -16.66 15.64
C GLY A 9 34.01 -16.51 14.17
N ILE A 10 34.78 -15.83 13.32
CA ILE A 10 34.46 -15.75 11.88
C ILE A 10 34.70 -17.09 11.18
N HIS A 11 33.79 -17.49 10.29
CA HIS A 11 33.96 -18.67 9.44
C HIS A 11 34.64 -18.26 8.12
N ILE A 12 35.82 -18.80 7.87
CA ILE A 12 36.58 -18.62 6.63
C ILE A 12 36.57 -19.94 5.88
N LEU A 13 36.05 -19.92 4.65
CA LEU A 13 36.01 -21.10 3.79
C LEU A 13 37.10 -21.01 2.72
N ILE A 14 37.96 -22.01 2.65
CA ILE A 14 39.03 -22.10 1.66
C ILE A 14 38.70 -23.24 0.70
N ALA A 15 38.62 -22.98 -0.59
CA ALA A 15 38.49 -24.01 -1.62
C ALA A 15 39.84 -24.16 -2.34
N GLU A 16 40.59 -25.21 -2.01
CA GLU A 16 41.94 -25.47 -2.48
C GLU A 16 42.21 -26.98 -2.44
N ASP A 17 42.50 -27.59 -3.60
CA ASP A 17 42.76 -29.02 -3.72
C ASP A 17 44.22 -29.38 -3.38
N GLU A 18 45.16 -28.45 -3.56
CA GLU A 18 46.55 -28.68 -3.23
C GLU A 18 46.81 -28.55 -1.72
N ILE A 19 47.13 -29.69 -1.09
CA ILE A 19 47.38 -29.80 0.36
C ILE A 19 48.45 -28.81 0.84
N SER A 20 49.48 -28.56 0.03
CA SER A 20 50.59 -27.66 0.36
C SER A 20 50.12 -26.20 0.50
N HIS A 21 49.30 -25.74 -0.46
CA HIS A 21 48.72 -24.40 -0.50
C HIS A 21 47.66 -24.22 0.57
N ALA A 22 46.78 -25.20 0.76
CA ALA A 22 45.77 -25.20 1.81
C ALA A 22 46.41 -25.04 3.20
N ALA A 23 47.50 -25.78 3.46
CA ALA A 23 48.26 -25.69 4.71
C ALA A 23 49.02 -24.36 4.86
N ALA A 24 49.43 -23.73 3.75
CA ALA A 24 50.08 -22.41 3.77
C ALA A 24 49.06 -21.29 4.08
N LEU A 25 47.90 -21.31 3.42
CA LEU A 25 46.80 -20.36 3.67
C LEU A 25 46.31 -20.46 5.12
N ARG A 26 46.05 -21.68 5.58
CA ARG A 26 45.62 -21.94 6.96
C ARG A 26 46.62 -21.33 7.96
N ARG A 27 47.92 -21.59 7.79
CA ARG A 27 48.97 -21.02 8.66
C ARG A 27 49.00 -19.49 8.60
N GLY A 28 48.87 -18.89 7.42
CA GLY A 28 48.84 -17.44 7.26
C GLY A 28 47.65 -16.77 7.97
N LEU A 29 46.51 -17.45 8.00
CA LEU A 29 45.29 -16.97 8.66
C LEU A 29 45.28 -17.22 10.17
N GLU A 30 45.68 -18.41 10.63
CA GLU A 30 45.70 -18.79 12.06
C GLU A 30 46.55 -17.83 12.91
N LEU A 31 47.61 -17.25 12.34
CA LEU A 31 48.45 -16.25 13.01
C LEU A 31 47.71 -14.95 13.33
N SER A 32 46.76 -14.54 12.51
CA SER A 32 46.05 -13.25 12.64
C SER A 32 44.61 -13.40 13.13
N TYR A 33 44.03 -14.60 13.00
CA TYR A 33 42.67 -14.96 13.35
C TYR A 33 42.65 -16.25 14.21
N PRO A 34 43.15 -16.20 15.46
CA PRO A 34 43.30 -17.38 16.31
C PRO A 34 41.97 -18.06 16.67
N ASP A 35 40.87 -17.29 16.67
CA ASP A 35 39.52 -17.76 17.02
C ASP A 35 38.63 -17.96 15.79
N ALA A 36 39.17 -17.89 14.57
CA ALA A 36 38.41 -18.12 13.35
C ALA A 36 38.22 -19.62 13.09
N ARG A 37 37.02 -19.99 12.64
CA ARG A 37 36.76 -21.34 12.12
C ARG A 37 37.21 -21.38 10.67
N ILE A 38 38.40 -21.93 10.43
CA ILE A 38 38.94 -22.10 9.08
C ILE A 38 38.59 -23.50 8.59
N GLU A 39 37.84 -23.57 7.49
CA GLU A 39 37.45 -24.80 6.83
C GLU A 39 38.05 -24.87 5.44
N VAL A 40 38.54 -26.05 5.05
CA VAL A 40 39.13 -26.29 3.73
C VAL A 40 38.30 -27.35 3.02
N VAL A 41 37.97 -27.09 1.76
CA VAL A 41 37.32 -28.01 0.83
C VAL A 41 38.19 -28.17 -0.41
N ALA A 42 38.17 -29.34 -1.04
CA ALA A 42 39.06 -29.67 -2.16
C ALA A 42 38.36 -29.65 -3.52
N SER A 43 37.05 -29.39 -3.57
CA SER A 43 36.26 -29.38 -4.80
C SER A 43 35.14 -28.34 -4.77
N LEU A 44 34.64 -27.94 -5.96
CA LEU A 44 33.47 -27.07 -6.09
C LEU A 44 32.20 -27.73 -5.54
N HIS A 45 32.08 -29.06 -5.65
CA HIS A 45 30.98 -29.81 -5.09
C HIS A 45 30.91 -29.65 -3.55
N GLU A 46 32.02 -29.92 -2.85
CA GLU A 46 32.12 -29.73 -1.40
C GLU A 46 31.89 -28.26 -0.99
N TYR A 47 32.42 -27.33 -1.78
CA TYR A 47 32.19 -25.90 -1.58
C TYR A 47 30.69 -25.56 -1.62
N ARG A 48 29.96 -26.04 -2.63
CA ARG A 48 28.51 -25.83 -2.76
C ARG A 48 27.71 -26.44 -1.62
N GLU A 49 28.03 -27.67 -1.22
CA GLU A 49 27.40 -28.30 -0.06
C GLU A 49 27.61 -27.47 1.21
N ARG A 50 28.82 -26.95 1.40
CA ARG A 50 29.14 -26.19 2.60
C ARG A 50 28.39 -24.85 2.66
N ILE A 51 28.40 -24.06 1.59
CA ILE A 51 27.71 -22.76 1.57
C ILE A 51 26.18 -22.87 1.66
N ALA A 52 25.62 -24.03 1.29
CA ALA A 52 24.21 -24.33 1.46
C ALA A 52 23.83 -24.59 2.93
N VAL A 53 24.76 -25.14 3.72
CA VAL A 53 24.57 -25.37 5.16
C VAL A 53 24.83 -24.08 5.95
N GLU A 54 25.97 -23.43 5.71
CA GLU A 54 26.38 -22.23 6.43
C GLU A 54 27.19 -21.31 5.52
N LYS A 55 26.76 -20.04 5.45
CA LYS A 55 27.46 -19.02 4.65
C LYS A 55 28.68 -18.52 5.42
N PRO A 56 29.89 -18.58 4.84
CA PRO A 56 31.09 -18.05 5.48
C PRO A 56 31.06 -16.51 5.52
N ALA A 57 31.88 -15.94 6.40
CA ALA A 57 32.14 -14.51 6.41
C ALA A 57 32.95 -14.06 5.19
N ILE A 58 33.80 -14.95 4.66
CA ILE A 58 34.58 -14.76 3.43
C ILE A 58 34.99 -16.13 2.87
N ALA A 59 35.05 -16.23 1.54
CA ALA A 59 35.60 -17.39 0.86
C ALA A 59 36.91 -17.04 0.13
N ILE A 60 37.89 -17.94 0.20
CA ILE A 60 39.13 -17.90 -0.59
C ILE A 60 39.08 -19.10 -1.52
N MET A 61 39.12 -18.87 -2.83
CA MET A 61 38.90 -19.93 -3.82
C MET A 61 40.06 -20.00 -4.79
N ASP A 62 40.59 -21.21 -5.00
CA ASP A 62 41.39 -21.48 -6.19
C ASP A 62 40.53 -21.30 -7.44
N LEU A 63 41.12 -20.74 -8.49
CA LEU A 63 40.55 -20.59 -9.81
C LEU A 63 40.18 -21.93 -10.45
N ASN A 64 41.05 -22.94 -10.31
CA ASN A 64 40.86 -24.25 -10.92
C ASN A 64 40.82 -25.30 -9.82
N LEU A 65 39.68 -25.97 -9.68
CA LEU A 65 39.48 -27.11 -8.79
C LEU A 65 39.27 -28.36 -9.65
N PRO A 66 39.44 -29.57 -9.08
CA PRO A 66 39.41 -30.83 -9.84
C PRO A 66 38.11 -31.08 -10.61
N ASP A 67 37.01 -30.46 -10.20
CA ASP A 67 35.67 -30.59 -10.78
C ASP A 67 35.18 -29.34 -11.55
N GLY A 68 36.03 -28.31 -11.74
CA GLY A 68 35.71 -27.17 -12.61
C GLY A 68 36.42 -25.86 -12.25
N ARG A 69 35.98 -24.77 -12.89
CA ARG A 69 36.48 -23.41 -12.61
C ARG A 69 35.57 -22.69 -11.61
N SER A 70 36.16 -22.08 -10.59
CA SER A 70 35.41 -21.35 -9.56
C SER A 70 34.76 -20.06 -10.06
N LEU A 71 35.28 -19.46 -11.14
CA LEU A 71 34.69 -18.31 -11.83
C LEU A 71 33.22 -18.53 -12.22
N ASP A 72 32.88 -19.76 -12.62
CA ASP A 72 31.54 -20.12 -13.09
C ASP A 72 30.51 -20.18 -11.95
N LEU A 73 30.96 -20.10 -10.68
CA LEU A 73 30.10 -20.09 -9.49
C LEU A 73 29.73 -18.69 -9.01
N LEU A 74 30.48 -17.66 -9.40
CA LEU A 74 30.27 -16.33 -8.89
C LEU A 74 29.12 -15.64 -9.63
N ALA A 75 28.36 -14.82 -8.91
CA ALA A 75 27.28 -14.03 -9.49
C ALA A 75 27.88 -12.91 -10.34
N SER A 76 27.32 -12.65 -11.52
CA SER A 76 27.77 -11.62 -12.48
C SER A 76 27.86 -10.19 -11.90
N SER A 77 27.47 -9.96 -10.64
CA SER A 77 27.65 -8.70 -9.92
C SER A 77 28.02 -8.93 -8.44
N VAL A 78 29.00 -8.16 -7.95
CA VAL A 78 29.44 -8.16 -6.53
C VAL A 78 28.29 -7.81 -5.57
N GLY A 79 27.30 -7.04 -6.04
CA GLY A 79 26.16 -6.60 -5.23
C GLY A 79 25.11 -7.68 -4.94
N GLU A 80 25.13 -8.80 -5.67
CA GLU A 80 24.21 -9.94 -5.48
C GLU A 80 24.88 -11.10 -4.73
N ALA A 81 26.19 -11.02 -4.48
CA ALA A 81 26.91 -12.06 -3.76
C ALA A 81 26.43 -12.14 -2.29
N PRO A 82 26.30 -13.34 -1.71
CA PRO A 82 25.89 -13.49 -0.32
C PRO A 82 27.00 -13.19 0.69
N PHE A 83 28.27 -13.22 0.26
CA PHE A 83 29.48 -12.97 1.07
C PHE A 83 30.66 -12.66 0.13
N PRO A 84 31.74 -12.04 0.63
CA PRO A 84 32.89 -11.69 -0.20
C PRO A 84 33.73 -12.89 -0.61
N VAL A 85 34.30 -12.84 -1.82
CA VAL A 85 35.18 -13.88 -2.36
C VAL A 85 36.52 -13.30 -2.79
N ILE A 86 37.61 -13.97 -2.39
CA ILE A 86 38.98 -13.76 -2.86
C ILE A 86 39.33 -14.90 -3.81
N MET A 87 39.74 -14.59 -5.02
CA MET A 87 40.23 -15.57 -5.99
C MET A 87 41.74 -15.74 -5.89
N MET A 88 42.21 -16.98 -5.99
CA MET A 88 43.63 -17.32 -6.04
C MET A 88 44.00 -18.09 -7.30
N THR A 89 45.16 -17.79 -7.88
CA THR A 89 45.63 -18.47 -9.10
C THR A 89 47.10 -18.77 -9.05
N SER A 90 47.53 -19.81 -9.76
CA SER A 90 48.94 -20.17 -9.88
C SER A 90 49.76 -19.23 -10.78
N HIS A 91 49.11 -18.47 -11.67
CA HIS A 91 49.80 -17.61 -12.65
C HIS A 91 49.13 -16.24 -12.75
N GLY A 92 49.89 -15.18 -12.48
CA GLY A 92 49.45 -13.80 -12.63
C GLY A 92 49.36 -13.38 -14.08
N ASN A 93 48.17 -13.48 -14.67
CA ASN A 93 47.84 -12.81 -15.92
C ASN A 93 46.76 -11.76 -15.65
N GLU A 94 46.97 -10.52 -16.11
CA GLU A 94 46.01 -9.42 -15.97
C GLU A 94 44.62 -9.79 -16.48
N GLN A 95 44.54 -10.60 -17.55
CA GLN A 95 43.26 -11.04 -18.11
C GLN A 95 42.45 -11.87 -17.10
N VAL A 96 43.11 -12.75 -16.37
CA VAL A 96 42.48 -13.63 -15.38
C VAL A 96 42.02 -12.82 -14.16
N ALA A 97 42.78 -11.81 -13.75
CA ALA A 97 42.38 -10.90 -12.69
C ALA A 97 41.13 -10.09 -13.08
N VAL A 98 41.08 -9.57 -14.32
CA VAL A 98 39.89 -8.87 -14.83
C VAL A 98 38.67 -9.78 -14.87
N ASP A 99 38.83 -11.02 -15.31
CA ASP A 99 37.74 -11.99 -15.38
C ASP A 99 37.23 -12.36 -13.97
N ALA A 100 38.12 -12.50 -12.98
CA ALA A 100 37.76 -12.73 -11.58
C ALA A 100 36.91 -11.61 -10.98
N ILE A 101 37.33 -10.35 -11.18
CA ILE A 101 36.59 -9.20 -10.68
C ILE A 101 35.23 -9.07 -11.39
N LYS A 102 35.18 -9.25 -12.72
CA LYS A 102 33.92 -9.23 -13.48
C LYS A 102 32.95 -10.33 -13.07
N ALA A 103 33.48 -11.49 -12.70
CA ALA A 103 32.67 -12.59 -12.22
C ALA A 103 32.13 -12.35 -10.80
N GLY A 104 32.59 -11.33 -10.07
CA GLY A 104 32.05 -10.97 -8.75
C GLY A 104 33.02 -11.20 -7.58
N ALA A 105 34.28 -11.56 -7.83
CA ALA A 105 35.30 -11.56 -6.78
C ALA A 105 35.64 -10.13 -6.36
N LEU A 106 35.88 -9.91 -5.07
CA LEU A 106 36.31 -8.61 -4.56
C LEU A 106 37.82 -8.43 -4.60
N ASP A 107 38.55 -9.54 -4.60
CA ASP A 107 40.00 -9.51 -4.63
C ASP A 107 40.57 -10.70 -5.40
N TYR A 108 41.82 -10.53 -5.83
CA TYR A 108 42.55 -11.49 -6.63
C TYR A 108 43.99 -11.59 -6.15
N ILE A 109 44.48 -12.81 -5.95
CA ILE A 109 45.79 -13.10 -5.40
C ILE A 109 46.52 -14.12 -6.29
N VAL A 110 47.78 -13.84 -6.61
CA VAL A 110 48.67 -14.83 -7.26
C VAL A 110 49.33 -15.65 -6.16
N LYS A 111 49.23 -16.98 -6.25
CA LYS A 111 49.81 -17.92 -5.29
C LYS A 111 51.34 -17.79 -5.29
N SER A 112 51.87 -17.24 -4.21
CA SER A 112 53.30 -17.16 -3.94
C SER A 112 53.54 -17.28 -2.43
N PRO A 113 54.75 -17.65 -1.99
CA PRO A 113 55.09 -17.68 -0.57
C PRO A 113 54.76 -16.35 0.16
N GLU A 114 54.98 -15.21 -0.50
CA GLU A 114 54.67 -13.88 0.02
C GLU A 114 53.16 -13.64 0.12
N ALA A 115 52.39 -14.10 -0.86
CA ALA A 115 50.93 -14.02 -0.85
C ALA A 115 50.31 -14.85 0.28
N PHE A 116 50.81 -16.07 0.51
CA PHE A 116 50.36 -16.89 1.64
C PHE A 116 50.70 -16.23 2.99
N ALA A 117 51.86 -15.58 3.12
CA ALA A 117 52.25 -14.88 4.33
C ALA A 117 51.41 -13.62 4.61
N SER A 118 50.88 -12.98 3.56
CA SER A 118 50.10 -11.74 3.65
C SER A 118 48.59 -11.93 3.50
N ILE A 119 48.11 -13.17 3.36
CA ILE A 119 46.69 -13.48 3.13
C ILE A 119 45.75 -12.87 4.17
N ALA A 120 46.18 -12.78 5.42
CA ALA A 120 45.40 -12.17 6.50
C ALA A 120 45.09 -10.68 6.24
N VAL A 121 46.04 -9.95 5.64
CA VAL A 121 45.88 -8.54 5.27
C VAL A 121 44.87 -8.41 4.12
N SER A 122 44.94 -9.31 3.13
CA SER A 122 43.95 -9.34 2.05
C SER A 122 42.55 -9.65 2.57
N VAL A 123 42.40 -10.65 3.45
CA VAL A 123 41.12 -10.98 4.09
C VAL A 123 40.55 -9.78 4.87
N GLU A 124 41.38 -9.11 5.68
CA GLU A 124 40.95 -7.93 6.44
C GLU A 124 40.49 -6.80 5.52
N ARG A 125 41.24 -6.54 4.43
CA ARG A 125 40.89 -5.55 3.42
C ARG A 125 39.56 -5.89 2.74
N THR A 126 39.39 -7.13 2.28
CA THR A 126 38.20 -7.57 1.56
C THR A 126 36.96 -7.55 2.46
N LEU A 127 37.05 -7.98 3.72
CA LEU A 127 35.95 -7.90 4.68
C LEU A 127 35.53 -6.44 4.96
N ARG A 128 36.50 -5.54 5.06
CA ARG A 128 36.23 -4.11 5.26
C ARG A 128 35.55 -3.51 4.04
N GLU A 129 36.03 -3.81 2.84
CA GLU A 129 35.41 -3.35 1.58
C GLU A 129 33.99 -3.89 1.43
N TRP A 130 33.77 -5.17 1.73
CA TRP A 130 32.45 -5.78 1.75
C TRP A 130 31.48 -5.06 2.68
N THR A 131 31.92 -4.79 3.91
CA THR A 131 31.10 -4.07 4.90
C THR A 131 30.69 -2.69 4.39
N LEU A 132 31.64 -1.94 3.82
CA LEU A 132 31.38 -0.62 3.24
C LEU A 132 30.39 -0.68 2.06
N LEU A 133 30.48 -1.71 1.21
CA LEU A 133 29.54 -1.91 0.10
C LEU A 133 28.12 -2.19 0.60
N GLN A 134 27.98 -3.04 1.63
CA GLN A 134 26.68 -3.35 2.23
C GLN A 134 26.05 -2.13 2.91
N GLU A 135 26.83 -1.35 3.67
CA GLU A 135 26.38 -0.10 4.28
C GLU A 135 25.93 0.91 3.21
N LYS A 136 26.73 1.08 2.15
CA LYS A 136 26.39 1.99 1.04
C LYS A 136 25.06 1.58 0.39
N GLN A 137 24.88 0.30 0.07
CA GLN A 137 23.63 -0.19 -0.53
C GLN A 137 22.42 0.04 0.39
N LEU A 138 22.59 -0.20 1.69
CA LEU A 138 21.54 0.05 2.68
C LEU A 138 21.15 1.53 2.71
N VAL A 139 22.14 2.43 2.77
CA VAL A 139 21.91 3.90 2.78
C VAL A 139 21.28 4.35 1.47
N GLU A 140 21.73 3.86 0.31
CA GLU A 140 21.12 4.18 -0.98
C GLU A 140 19.65 3.74 -1.07
N ARG A 141 19.33 2.56 -0.51
CA ARG A 141 17.95 2.06 -0.44
C ARG A 141 17.09 2.93 0.48
N GLN A 142 17.58 3.23 1.68
CA GLN A 142 16.90 4.13 2.62
C GLN A 142 16.68 5.53 2.02
N LEU A 143 17.67 6.04 1.28
CA LEU A 143 17.57 7.34 0.61
C LEU A 143 16.48 7.31 -0.47
N LYS A 144 16.44 6.28 -1.33
CA LYS A 144 15.40 6.11 -2.35
C LYS A 144 14.00 6.02 -1.72
N ASP A 145 13.86 5.23 -0.66
CA ASP A 145 12.59 5.07 0.05
C ASP A 145 12.13 6.39 0.71
N SER A 146 13.07 7.15 1.28
CA SER A 146 12.80 8.47 1.86
C SER A 146 12.40 9.50 0.80
N GLN A 147 13.11 9.54 -0.33
CA GLN A 147 12.77 10.41 -1.46
C GLN A 147 11.38 10.11 -2.02
N ALA A 148 11.03 8.83 -2.18
CA ALA A 148 9.70 8.41 -2.61
C ALA A 148 8.61 8.90 -1.63
N ARG A 149 8.85 8.81 -0.31
CA ARG A 149 7.94 9.35 0.71
C ARG A 149 7.79 10.86 0.62
N ILE A 150 8.88 11.60 0.44
CA ILE A 150 8.85 13.06 0.33
C ILE A 150 8.05 13.48 -0.90
N ILE A 151 8.30 12.88 -2.06
CA ILE A 151 7.55 13.17 -3.30
C ILE A 151 6.07 12.87 -3.11
N GLN A 152 5.73 11.76 -2.44
CA GLN A 152 4.35 11.42 -2.14
C GLN A 152 3.71 12.46 -1.20
N GLN A 153 4.41 12.87 -0.13
CA GLN A 153 3.94 13.90 0.80
C GLN A 153 3.74 15.26 0.11
N GLU A 154 4.65 15.66 -0.77
CA GLU A 154 4.56 16.92 -1.52
C GLU A 154 3.37 16.92 -2.49
N LYS A 155 3.15 15.79 -3.19
CA LYS A 155 1.93 15.59 -4.00
C LYS A 155 0.67 15.70 -3.15
N MET A 156 0.64 15.07 -1.97
CA MET A 156 -0.53 15.13 -1.08
C MET A 156 -0.76 16.55 -0.54
N ALA A 157 0.29 17.26 -0.14
CA ALA A 157 0.19 18.64 0.35
C ALA A 157 -0.32 19.60 -0.75
N SER A 158 0.17 19.44 -1.98
CA SER A 158 -0.27 20.22 -3.14
C SER A 158 -1.76 19.96 -3.46
N ILE A 159 -2.19 18.70 -3.46
CA ILE A 159 -3.60 18.33 -3.62
C ILE A 159 -4.43 18.92 -2.47
N GLY A 160 -3.96 18.86 -1.23
CA GLY A 160 -4.63 19.41 -0.05
C GLY A 160 -4.82 20.93 -0.09
N GLN A 161 -3.81 21.71 -0.48
CA GLN A 161 -3.94 23.17 -0.57
C GLN A 161 -4.89 23.60 -1.69
N LEU A 162 -4.77 22.99 -2.88
CA LEU A 162 -5.67 23.27 -4.00
C LEU A 162 -7.11 22.84 -3.67
N ALA A 163 -7.27 21.70 -3.00
CA ALA A 163 -8.56 21.19 -2.56
C ALA A 163 -9.33 22.15 -1.65
N ALA A 164 -8.68 22.81 -0.68
CA ALA A 164 -9.37 23.71 0.24
C ALA A 164 -9.98 24.92 -0.46
N GLY A 165 -9.21 25.57 -1.35
CA GLY A 165 -9.65 26.74 -2.10
C GLY A 165 -10.70 26.38 -3.15
N VAL A 166 -10.41 25.37 -3.98
CA VAL A 166 -11.31 24.87 -5.01
C VAL A 166 -12.61 24.35 -4.38
N ALA A 167 -12.57 23.74 -3.20
CA ALA A 167 -13.78 23.26 -2.55
C ALA A 167 -14.73 24.37 -2.12
N HIS A 168 -14.21 25.52 -1.68
CA HIS A 168 -15.06 26.66 -1.36
C HIS A 168 -15.65 27.28 -2.64
N GLU A 169 -14.86 27.34 -3.71
CA GLU A 169 -15.27 27.94 -4.98
C GLU A 169 -16.24 27.07 -5.78
N ILE A 170 -16.20 25.74 -5.64
CA ILE A 170 -17.16 24.82 -6.26
C ILE A 170 -18.43 24.68 -5.43
N ASN A 171 -18.33 24.64 -4.09
CA ASN A 171 -19.53 24.51 -3.25
C ASN A 171 -20.49 25.69 -3.39
N ASN A 172 -19.97 26.90 -3.60
CA ASN A 172 -20.80 28.09 -3.80
C ASN A 172 -21.76 27.97 -5.01
N PRO A 173 -21.29 27.73 -6.26
CA PRO A 173 -22.18 27.55 -7.41
C PRO A 173 -23.06 26.31 -7.30
N ILE A 174 -22.56 25.19 -6.75
CA ILE A 174 -23.38 24.00 -6.51
C ILE A 174 -24.52 24.28 -5.54
N GLY A 175 -24.28 25.07 -4.50
CA GLY A 175 -25.31 25.53 -3.58
C GLY A 175 -26.42 26.32 -4.28
N TYR A 176 -26.05 27.27 -5.15
CA TYR A 176 -27.02 28.03 -5.94
C TYR A 176 -27.81 27.15 -6.92
N ILE A 177 -27.13 26.21 -7.59
CA ILE A 177 -27.76 25.24 -8.52
C ILE A 177 -28.77 24.36 -7.76
N THR A 178 -28.35 23.75 -6.65
CA THR A 178 -29.18 22.86 -5.83
C THR A 178 -30.42 23.60 -5.29
N SER A 179 -30.25 24.83 -4.83
CA SER A 179 -31.36 25.68 -4.37
C SER A 179 -32.35 26.01 -5.50
N ASN A 180 -31.84 26.37 -6.67
CA ASN A 180 -32.66 26.69 -7.84
C ASN A 180 -33.42 25.45 -8.35
N ILE A 181 -32.77 24.29 -8.42
CA ILE A 181 -33.40 23.02 -8.84
C ILE A 181 -34.50 22.61 -7.86
N ASN A 182 -34.25 22.70 -6.55
CA ASN A 182 -35.27 22.43 -5.53
C ASN A 182 -36.46 23.39 -5.63
N THR A 183 -36.21 24.65 -5.96
CA THR A 183 -37.26 25.65 -6.19
C THR A 183 -38.05 25.32 -7.46
N LEU A 184 -37.37 24.90 -8.54
CA LEU A 184 -38.01 24.48 -9.78
C LEU A 184 -38.89 23.24 -9.57
N LEU A 185 -38.44 22.25 -8.78
CA LEU A 185 -39.23 21.09 -8.41
C LEU A 185 -40.56 21.51 -7.75
N LYS A 186 -40.50 22.44 -6.78
CA LYS A 186 -41.69 22.99 -6.12
C LYS A 186 -42.63 23.69 -7.10
N TYR A 187 -42.11 24.37 -8.12
CA TYR A 187 -42.93 25.01 -9.15
C TYR A 187 -43.59 24.00 -10.07
N VAL A 188 -42.85 22.97 -10.51
CA VAL A 188 -43.39 21.88 -11.32
C VAL A 188 -44.50 21.14 -10.57
N ASP A 189 -44.32 20.87 -9.27
CA ASP A 189 -45.34 20.21 -8.46
C ASP A 189 -46.62 21.06 -8.32
N LYS A 190 -46.48 22.37 -8.13
CA LYS A 190 -47.64 23.30 -8.10
C LYS A 190 -48.37 23.34 -9.45
N LEU A 191 -47.63 23.36 -10.56
CA LEU A 191 -48.22 23.35 -11.90
C LEU A 191 -48.94 22.02 -12.18
N ALA A 192 -48.33 20.89 -11.83
CA ALA A 192 -48.95 19.58 -11.96
C ALA A 192 -50.25 19.49 -11.15
N GLN A 193 -50.24 19.96 -9.90
CA GLN A 193 -51.43 20.00 -9.05
C GLN A 193 -52.55 20.89 -9.63
N PHE A 194 -52.20 22.04 -10.21
CA PHE A 194 -53.16 22.93 -10.85
C PHE A 194 -53.78 22.29 -12.10
N ILE A 195 -52.96 21.67 -12.96
CA ILE A 195 -53.41 20.95 -14.17
C ILE A 195 -54.34 19.80 -13.80
N GLU A 196 -54.03 19.07 -12.74
CA GLU A 196 -54.85 17.96 -12.26
C GLU A 196 -56.20 18.46 -11.72
N SER A 197 -56.21 19.52 -10.90
CA SER A 197 -57.43 20.15 -10.40
C SER A 197 -58.30 20.72 -11.53
N GLN A 198 -57.68 21.36 -12.52
CA GLN A 198 -58.37 21.87 -13.71
C GLN A 198 -59.01 20.72 -14.50
N SER A 199 -58.29 19.61 -14.67
CA SER A 199 -58.79 18.42 -15.37
C SER A 199 -60.01 17.83 -14.68
N GLN A 200 -60.04 17.78 -13.35
CA GLN A 200 -61.20 17.32 -12.58
C GLN A 200 -62.43 18.21 -12.79
N VAL A 201 -62.27 19.53 -12.81
CA VAL A 201 -63.39 20.47 -13.03
C VAL A 201 -63.91 20.38 -14.46
N ILE A 202 -63.02 20.28 -15.45
CA ILE A 202 -63.41 20.09 -16.86
C ILE A 202 -64.21 18.80 -17.03
N GLU A 203 -63.81 17.72 -16.35
CA GLU A 203 -64.52 16.44 -16.42
C GLU A 203 -65.97 16.54 -15.91
N ILE A 204 -66.23 17.41 -14.93
CA ILE A 204 -67.55 17.59 -14.32
C ILE A 204 -68.42 18.59 -15.12
N CYS A 205 -67.83 19.69 -15.60
CA CYS A 205 -68.59 20.86 -16.05
C CYS A 205 -68.60 21.08 -17.57
N ALA A 206 -67.66 20.49 -18.32
CA ALA A 206 -67.54 20.74 -19.76
C ALA A 206 -68.40 19.77 -20.59
N ASP A 207 -68.87 20.23 -21.76
CA ASP A 207 -69.53 19.38 -22.74
C ASP A 207 -68.52 18.49 -23.50
N ASP A 208 -69.03 17.46 -24.18
CA ASP A 208 -68.19 16.46 -24.87
C ASP A 208 -67.31 17.07 -25.97
N ALA A 209 -67.79 18.14 -26.63
CA ALA A 209 -67.03 18.84 -27.66
C ALA A 209 -65.82 19.58 -27.06
N THR A 210 -66.01 20.25 -25.93
CA THR A 210 -64.93 20.93 -25.21
C THR A 210 -63.93 19.94 -24.63
N LYS A 211 -64.40 18.83 -24.04
CA LYS A 211 -63.53 17.74 -23.55
C LYS A 211 -62.65 17.18 -24.66
N ALA A 212 -63.22 16.86 -25.82
CA ALA A 212 -62.48 16.33 -26.96
C ALA A 212 -61.41 17.32 -27.49
N SER A 213 -61.72 18.62 -27.49
CA SER A 213 -60.76 19.67 -27.87
C SER A 213 -59.58 19.75 -26.91
N ILE A 214 -59.85 19.73 -25.60
CA ILE A 214 -58.83 19.79 -24.54
C ILE A 214 -57.96 18.52 -24.55
N ASP A 215 -58.56 17.34 -24.70
CA ASP A 215 -57.82 16.09 -24.82
C ASP A 215 -56.96 16.05 -26.09
N GLY A 216 -57.47 16.61 -27.20
CA GLY A 216 -56.70 16.81 -28.43
C GLY A 216 -55.45 17.65 -28.18
N LEU A 217 -55.59 18.77 -27.47
CA LEU A 217 -54.47 19.63 -27.09
C LEU A 217 -53.48 18.93 -26.15
N LYS A 218 -53.97 18.24 -25.11
CA LYS A 218 -53.14 17.45 -24.17
C LYS A 218 -52.29 16.42 -24.91
N ARG A 219 -52.88 15.70 -25.88
CA ARG A 219 -52.16 14.73 -26.72
C ARG A 219 -51.17 15.40 -27.66
N GLN A 220 -51.55 16.53 -28.28
CA GLN A 220 -50.69 17.28 -29.19
C GLN A 220 -49.40 17.76 -28.49
N ILE A 221 -49.51 18.29 -27.27
CA ILE A 221 -48.36 18.75 -26.48
C ILE A 221 -47.71 17.63 -25.65
N LYS A 222 -48.30 16.43 -25.65
CA LYS A 222 -47.88 15.28 -24.83
C LYS A 222 -47.74 15.64 -23.35
N LEU A 223 -48.76 16.30 -22.78
CA LEU A 223 -48.69 16.92 -21.46
C LEU A 223 -48.23 15.96 -20.36
N ASP A 224 -48.79 14.75 -20.30
CA ASP A 224 -48.45 13.75 -19.29
C ASP A 224 -46.99 13.31 -19.37
N TYR A 225 -46.46 13.16 -20.59
CA TYR A 225 -45.05 12.87 -20.81
C TYR A 225 -44.18 14.02 -20.33
N VAL A 226 -44.50 15.27 -20.70
CA VAL A 226 -43.72 16.46 -20.32
C VAL A 226 -43.64 16.63 -18.81
N ILE A 227 -44.76 16.47 -18.08
CA ILE A 227 -44.77 16.58 -16.62
C ILE A 227 -43.93 15.47 -15.97
N LYS A 228 -44.02 14.24 -16.48
CA LYS A 228 -43.22 13.11 -15.97
C LYS A 228 -41.73 13.32 -16.26
N ASP A 229 -41.38 13.73 -17.48
CA ASP A 229 -40.01 13.94 -17.94
C ASP A 229 -39.34 15.10 -17.20
N LEU A 230 -40.06 16.21 -16.98
CA LEU A 230 -39.57 17.35 -16.18
C LEU A 230 -39.18 16.93 -14.76
N ARG A 231 -39.98 16.10 -14.10
CA ARG A 231 -39.64 15.56 -12.77
C ARG A 231 -38.38 14.72 -12.83
N GLY A 232 -38.27 13.83 -13.82
CA GLY A 232 -37.07 13.01 -14.03
C GLY A 232 -35.81 13.85 -14.21
N LEU A 233 -35.83 14.82 -15.13
CA LEU A 233 -34.69 15.71 -15.42
C LEU A 233 -34.25 16.51 -14.19
N ILE A 234 -35.21 17.00 -13.39
CA ILE A 234 -34.93 17.74 -12.15
C ILE A 234 -34.27 16.85 -11.12
N THR A 235 -34.79 15.63 -10.93
CA THR A 235 -34.22 14.65 -9.98
C THR A 235 -32.81 14.24 -10.40
N GLU A 236 -32.58 13.90 -11.67
CA GLU A 236 -31.24 13.55 -12.18
C GLU A 236 -30.24 14.72 -12.01
N SER A 237 -30.70 15.95 -12.25
CA SER A 237 -29.85 17.14 -12.08
C SER A 237 -29.49 17.38 -10.60
N LEU A 238 -30.43 17.11 -9.69
CA LEU A 238 -30.21 17.22 -8.25
C LEU A 238 -29.20 16.18 -7.76
N GLU A 239 -29.35 14.92 -8.18
CA GLU A 239 -28.41 13.83 -7.86
C GLU A 239 -26.98 14.16 -8.36
N GLY A 240 -26.87 14.72 -9.57
CA GLY A 240 -25.60 15.19 -10.11
C GLY A 240 -24.96 16.29 -9.26
N ALA A 241 -25.73 17.28 -8.83
CA ALA A 241 -25.25 18.37 -7.98
C ALA A 241 -24.81 17.88 -6.59
N GLU A 242 -25.58 16.98 -5.97
CA GLU A 242 -25.23 16.35 -4.69
C GLU A 242 -23.94 15.53 -4.80
N ARG A 243 -23.76 14.80 -5.91
CA ARG A 243 -22.54 14.04 -6.19
C ARG A 243 -21.31 14.95 -6.28
N VAL A 244 -21.40 16.07 -6.99
CA VAL A 244 -20.31 17.04 -7.05
C VAL A 244 -20.01 17.61 -5.66
N SER A 245 -21.04 17.94 -4.87
CA SER A 245 -20.85 18.42 -3.50
C SER A 245 -20.13 17.38 -2.63
N LYS A 246 -20.49 16.10 -2.75
CA LYS A 246 -19.84 14.99 -2.04
C LYS A 246 -18.36 14.84 -2.42
N ILE A 247 -18.04 14.83 -3.72
CA ILE A 247 -16.64 14.78 -4.20
C ILE A 247 -15.82 15.92 -3.60
N VAL A 248 -16.37 17.13 -3.64
CA VAL A 248 -15.71 18.32 -3.14
C VAL A 248 -15.55 18.29 -1.61
N GLN A 249 -16.52 17.74 -0.89
CA GLN A 249 -16.46 17.57 0.56
C GLN A 249 -15.42 16.50 0.97
N ASP A 250 -15.32 15.41 0.23
CA ASP A 250 -14.28 14.38 0.43
C ASP A 250 -12.89 14.99 0.21
N LEU A 251 -12.74 15.80 -0.84
CA LEU A 251 -11.52 16.52 -1.16
C LEU A 251 -11.15 17.55 -0.06
N LYS A 252 -12.14 18.27 0.48
CA LYS A 252 -11.95 19.22 1.59
C LYS A 252 -11.57 18.51 2.90
N SER A 253 -12.16 17.34 3.17
CA SER A 253 -11.83 16.53 4.35
C SER A 253 -10.40 16.02 4.28
N PHE A 254 -9.91 15.66 3.09
CA PHE A 254 -8.51 15.31 2.85
C PHE A 254 -7.55 16.47 3.21
N SER A 255 -7.91 17.70 2.80
CA SER A 255 -7.13 18.92 3.07
C SER A 255 -7.12 19.36 4.54
N ARG A 256 -8.24 19.24 5.26
CA ARG A 256 -8.39 19.71 6.65
C ARG A 256 -7.74 18.81 7.72
N SER A 257 -6.93 17.84 7.31
CA SER A 257 -6.34 16.81 8.18
C SER A 257 -5.35 17.29 9.25
N GLU A 258 -5.20 18.59 9.50
CA GLU A 258 -4.18 19.16 10.41
C GLU A 258 -4.73 19.80 11.70
N ALA A 259 -6.03 20.06 11.83
CA ALA A 259 -6.54 20.94 12.90
C ALA A 259 -7.12 20.27 14.18
N ALA A 260 -7.23 18.95 14.24
CA ALA A 260 -7.76 18.25 15.42
C ALA A 260 -6.63 17.74 16.32
N GLU A 261 -6.72 17.99 17.63
CA GLU A 261 -5.76 17.45 18.61
C GLU A 261 -5.95 15.94 18.80
N ALA A 262 -4.85 15.23 19.04
CA ALA A 262 -4.90 13.81 19.38
C ALA A 262 -5.31 13.63 20.85
N VAL A 263 -6.30 12.80 21.10
CA VAL A 263 -6.86 12.52 22.43
C VAL A 263 -6.88 11.00 22.65
N ARG A 264 -6.72 10.56 23.90
CA ARG A 264 -6.95 9.16 24.26
C ARG A 264 -8.44 8.85 24.10
N SER A 265 -8.77 7.95 23.19
CA SER A 265 -10.17 7.67 22.82
C SER A 265 -10.44 6.18 22.72
N ASP A 266 -11.67 5.81 23.05
CA ASP A 266 -12.19 4.46 22.86
C ASP A 266 -12.59 4.25 21.39
N LEU A 267 -11.88 3.35 20.72
CA LEU A 267 -12.13 3.04 19.31
C LEU A 267 -13.45 2.29 19.13
N ASN A 268 -13.89 1.51 20.13
CA ASN A 268 -15.18 0.81 20.07
C ASN A 268 -16.35 1.82 20.05
N GLU A 269 -16.23 2.93 20.79
CA GLU A 269 -17.23 4.01 20.75
C GLU A 269 -17.27 4.71 19.37
N CYS A 270 -16.09 4.95 18.78
CA CYS A 270 -15.96 5.51 17.43
C CYS A 270 -16.62 4.58 16.38
N ILE A 271 -16.42 3.26 16.49
CA ILE A 271 -17.04 2.28 15.60
C ILE A 271 -18.57 2.27 15.74
N ARG A 272 -19.08 2.20 16.98
CA ARG A 272 -20.53 2.18 17.25
C ARG A 272 -21.23 3.43 16.74
N SER A 273 -20.64 4.60 16.97
CA SER A 273 -21.19 5.87 16.48
C SER A 273 -21.19 5.93 14.96
N THR A 274 -20.12 5.48 14.31
CA THR A 274 -20.02 5.44 12.84
C THR A 274 -21.06 4.50 12.22
N ILE A 275 -21.25 3.31 12.79
CA ILE A 275 -22.27 2.34 12.34
C ILE A 275 -23.66 2.96 12.34
N ASN A 276 -24.01 3.76 13.35
CA ASN A 276 -25.32 4.41 13.41
C ASN A 276 -25.55 5.37 12.24
N VAL A 277 -24.49 6.03 11.75
CA VAL A 277 -24.56 6.94 10.61
C VAL A 277 -24.74 6.18 9.30
N VAL A 278 -24.04 5.06 9.11
CA VAL A 278 -24.11 4.25 7.86
C VAL A 278 -25.20 3.19 7.84
N ARG A 279 -25.96 3.05 8.93
CA ARG A 279 -26.97 1.98 9.07
C ARG A 279 -27.93 1.91 7.87
N ASN A 280 -28.34 3.04 7.32
CA ASN A 280 -29.27 3.06 6.17
C ASN A 280 -28.66 2.53 4.87
N GLU A 281 -27.35 2.66 4.69
CA GLU A 281 -26.62 2.10 3.55
C GLU A 281 -26.48 0.58 3.70
N ILE A 282 -26.23 0.10 4.93
CA ILE A 282 -25.97 -1.33 5.21
C ILE A 282 -27.25 -2.17 5.26
N LYS A 283 -28.32 -1.68 5.92
CA LYS A 283 -29.49 -2.48 6.29
C LYS A 283 -30.26 -3.13 5.13
N TYR A 284 -30.05 -2.66 3.90
CA TYR A 284 -30.70 -3.18 2.70
C TYR A 284 -29.84 -4.18 1.93
N VAL A 285 -28.54 -4.26 2.24
CA VAL A 285 -27.58 -5.08 1.49
C VAL A 285 -26.95 -6.16 2.35
N ALA A 286 -26.78 -5.95 3.66
CA ALA A 286 -26.07 -6.87 4.53
C ALA A 286 -26.56 -6.88 5.99
N GLU A 287 -26.37 -8.00 6.65
CA GLU A 287 -26.41 -8.10 8.12
C GLU A 287 -25.08 -7.65 8.73
N LEU A 288 -25.13 -7.04 9.90
CA LEU A 288 -23.96 -6.53 10.60
C LEU A 288 -23.63 -7.41 11.80
N ASP A 289 -22.46 -8.04 11.78
CA ASP A 289 -21.91 -8.83 12.88
C ASP A 289 -20.84 -8.02 13.64
N LEU A 290 -21.00 -7.87 14.96
CA LEU A 290 -20.15 -7.01 15.78
C LEU A 290 -19.45 -7.81 16.88
N GLN A 291 -18.12 -7.91 16.76
CA GLN A 291 -17.26 -8.64 17.69
C GLN A 291 -16.22 -7.68 18.28
N LEU A 292 -16.67 -6.75 19.11
CA LEU A 292 -15.81 -5.73 19.72
C LEU A 292 -15.15 -6.28 20.99
N GLY A 293 -13.84 -6.50 20.92
CA GLY A 293 -13.04 -6.97 22.05
C GLY A 293 -12.78 -5.87 23.08
N ASP A 294 -12.24 -6.27 24.23
CA ASP A 294 -11.76 -5.34 25.26
C ASP A 294 -10.39 -4.78 24.84
N ILE A 295 -10.36 -3.50 24.47
CA ILE A 295 -9.19 -2.82 23.91
C ILE A 295 -8.89 -1.53 24.71
N PRO A 296 -7.62 -1.19 24.94
CA PRO A 296 -7.27 0.03 25.66
C PRO A 296 -7.52 1.29 24.83
N PRO A 297 -7.69 2.46 25.47
CA PRO A 297 -7.79 3.74 24.77
C PRO A 297 -6.52 4.07 23.96
N VAL A 298 -6.70 4.47 22.71
CA VAL A 298 -5.61 4.80 21.78
C VAL A 298 -5.51 6.32 21.62
N LEU A 299 -4.29 6.84 21.54
CA LEU A 299 -4.05 8.26 21.26
C LEU A 299 -4.34 8.52 19.78
N CYS A 300 -5.48 9.14 19.47
CA CYS A 300 -5.92 9.33 18.10
C CYS A 300 -6.79 10.58 17.92
N ARG A 301 -7.13 10.90 16.66
CA ARG A 301 -8.12 11.91 16.32
C ARG A 301 -9.45 11.21 15.97
N PRO A 302 -10.44 11.18 16.87
CA PRO A 302 -11.64 10.34 16.72
C PRO A 302 -12.40 10.56 15.42
N GLN A 303 -12.49 11.81 14.97
CA GLN A 303 -13.17 12.16 13.72
C GLN A 303 -12.48 11.56 12.50
N GLN A 304 -11.14 11.52 12.48
CA GLN A 304 -10.38 10.90 11.40
C GLN A 304 -10.51 9.38 11.42
N ILE A 305 -10.47 8.75 12.60
CA ILE A 305 -10.71 7.31 12.71
C ILE A 305 -12.14 6.94 12.29
N SER A 306 -13.13 7.73 12.71
CA SER A 306 -14.52 7.53 12.29
C SER A 306 -14.67 7.64 10.77
N GLN A 307 -13.90 8.53 10.13
CA GLN A 307 -13.86 8.64 8.67
C GLN A 307 -13.25 7.39 8.00
N VAL A 308 -12.18 6.81 8.57
CA VAL A 308 -11.62 5.53 8.09
C VAL A 308 -12.68 4.43 8.19
N VAL A 309 -13.30 4.26 9.35
CA VAL A 309 -14.33 3.24 9.58
C VAL A 309 -15.52 3.43 8.64
N MET A 310 -15.98 4.68 8.48
CA MET A 310 -17.05 5.07 7.54
C MET A 310 -16.73 4.62 6.11
N ASN A 311 -15.53 4.97 5.61
CA ASN A 311 -15.12 4.63 4.25
C ASN A 311 -15.07 3.12 4.03
N LEU A 312 -14.54 2.37 5.00
CA LEU A 312 -14.44 0.91 4.92
C LEU A 312 -15.82 0.25 4.96
N LEU A 313 -16.72 0.68 5.85
CA LEU A 313 -18.09 0.16 5.93
C LEU A 313 -18.90 0.44 4.67
N VAL A 314 -18.79 1.66 4.12
CA VAL A 314 -19.46 2.02 2.87
C VAL A 314 -18.88 1.25 1.69
N ASN A 315 -17.58 0.97 1.67
CA ASN A 315 -16.98 0.13 0.64
C ASN A 315 -17.46 -1.32 0.72
N ALA A 316 -17.54 -1.88 1.93
CA ALA A 316 -18.10 -3.19 2.21
C ALA A 316 -19.59 -3.30 1.78
N ALA A 317 -20.40 -2.29 2.09
CA ALA A 317 -21.81 -2.27 1.67
C ALA A 317 -21.94 -2.26 0.13
N HIS A 318 -21.08 -1.51 -0.56
CA HIS A 318 -21.11 -1.42 -2.02
C HIS A 318 -20.57 -2.67 -2.75
N SER A 319 -19.75 -3.50 -2.11
CA SER A 319 -19.25 -4.75 -2.72
C SER A 319 -20.28 -5.88 -2.68
N ILE A 320 -21.34 -5.73 -1.87
CA ILE A 320 -22.38 -6.73 -1.65
C ILE A 320 -23.58 -6.44 -2.56
N SER A 321 -24.01 -7.44 -3.33
CA SER A 321 -25.15 -7.32 -4.24
C SER A 321 -26.50 -7.51 -3.55
N ALA A 322 -26.62 -8.50 -2.65
CA ALA A 322 -27.77 -8.71 -1.76
C ALA A 322 -27.45 -9.73 -0.65
N ASN A 323 -28.07 -9.58 0.53
CA ASN A 323 -28.02 -10.53 1.66
C ASN A 323 -26.60 -10.96 2.09
N GLY A 324 -25.64 -10.05 2.09
CA GLY A 324 -24.29 -10.32 2.57
C GLY A 324 -24.14 -10.17 4.09
N VAL A 325 -22.91 -10.35 4.57
CA VAL A 325 -22.54 -10.09 5.96
C VAL A 325 -21.37 -9.11 5.98
N ILE A 326 -21.46 -8.11 6.85
CA ILE A 326 -20.34 -7.23 7.21
C ILE A 326 -19.98 -7.53 8.66
N SER A 327 -18.79 -8.08 8.89
CA SER A 327 -18.25 -8.35 10.22
C SER A 327 -17.28 -7.27 10.63
N VAL A 328 -17.49 -6.67 11.80
CA VAL A 328 -16.57 -5.69 12.41
C VAL A 328 -16.06 -6.26 13.71
N SER A 329 -14.74 -6.40 13.83
CA SER A 329 -14.10 -6.86 15.06
C SER A 329 -12.99 -5.92 15.53
N THR A 330 -12.77 -5.91 16.84
CA THR A 330 -11.63 -5.24 17.45
C THR A 330 -10.86 -6.18 18.37
N SER A 331 -9.54 -6.10 18.33
CA SER A 331 -8.68 -6.94 19.15
C SER A 331 -7.35 -6.25 19.45
N MET A 332 -6.69 -6.73 20.51
CA MET A 332 -5.31 -6.36 20.80
C MET A 332 -4.35 -7.36 20.12
N SER A 333 -3.35 -6.85 19.43
CA SER A 333 -2.34 -7.63 18.71
C SER A 333 -0.96 -7.07 19.01
N GLY A 334 -0.27 -7.68 19.99
CA GLY A 334 0.99 -7.15 20.51
C GLY A 334 0.81 -5.80 21.20
N ASP A 335 1.42 -4.75 20.64
CA ASP A 335 1.39 -3.37 21.11
C ASP A 335 0.43 -2.46 20.30
N ALA A 336 -0.36 -3.05 19.41
CA ALA A 336 -1.33 -2.35 18.57
C ALA A 336 -2.76 -2.85 18.77
N VAL A 337 -3.72 -1.94 18.62
CA VAL A 337 -5.14 -2.27 18.47
C VAL A 337 -5.43 -2.48 16.99
N GLU A 338 -6.15 -3.55 16.70
CA GLU A 338 -6.62 -3.93 15.38
C GLU A 338 -8.13 -3.70 15.27
N ILE A 339 -8.55 -3.01 14.20
CA ILE A 339 -9.93 -2.92 13.75
C ILE A 339 -10.02 -3.70 12.44
N SER A 340 -10.79 -4.78 12.41
CA SER A 340 -11.03 -5.55 11.18
C SER A 340 -12.44 -5.33 10.68
N ILE A 341 -12.58 -5.05 9.39
CA ILE A 341 -13.87 -4.92 8.70
C ILE A 341 -13.83 -5.88 7.52
N SER A 342 -14.67 -6.91 7.59
CA SER A 342 -14.78 -7.98 6.62
C SER A 342 -16.14 -7.95 5.95
N ASP A 343 -16.18 -8.13 4.64
CA ASP A 343 -17.40 -8.22 3.84
C ASP A 343 -17.41 -9.51 3.02
N THR A 344 -18.61 -10.04 2.75
CA THR A 344 -18.83 -11.19 1.86
C THR A 344 -19.20 -10.73 0.44
N GLY A 345 -18.62 -9.62 -0.03
CA GLY A 345 -18.92 -9.04 -1.33
C GLY A 345 -18.16 -9.68 -2.49
N CYS A 346 -18.06 -8.98 -3.61
CA CYS A 346 -17.44 -9.47 -4.84
C CYS A 346 -15.92 -9.71 -4.78
N GLY A 347 -15.24 -9.21 -3.75
CA GLY A 347 -13.78 -9.27 -3.63
C GLY A 347 -13.04 -8.38 -4.64
N ILE A 348 -11.71 -8.39 -4.55
CA ILE A 348 -10.79 -7.54 -5.34
C ILE A 348 -9.82 -8.46 -6.09
N SER A 349 -9.64 -8.21 -7.39
CA SER A 349 -8.68 -8.97 -8.19
C SER A 349 -7.23 -8.68 -7.76
N PRO A 350 -6.31 -9.67 -7.86
CA PRO A 350 -4.90 -9.49 -7.47
C PRO A 350 -4.22 -8.30 -8.15
N GLU A 351 -4.54 -8.04 -9.41
CA GLU A 351 -4.00 -6.92 -10.21
C GLU A 351 -4.38 -5.54 -9.68
N ASN A 352 -5.45 -5.44 -8.89
CA ASN A 352 -5.96 -4.19 -8.35
C ASN A 352 -5.56 -3.96 -6.90
N LEU A 353 -5.12 -4.98 -6.16
CA LEU A 353 -4.81 -4.88 -4.72
C LEU A 353 -3.75 -3.81 -4.40
N GLU A 354 -2.77 -3.60 -5.27
CA GLU A 354 -1.76 -2.56 -5.08
C GLU A 354 -2.29 -1.16 -5.43
N LYS A 355 -3.26 -1.09 -6.35
CA LYS A 355 -3.79 0.16 -6.91
C LYS A 355 -4.94 0.75 -6.10
N ILE A 356 -5.64 -0.04 -5.27
CA ILE A 356 -6.81 0.43 -4.52
C ILE A 356 -6.52 1.59 -3.56
N PHE A 357 -5.26 1.80 -3.20
CA PHE A 357 -4.82 2.91 -2.36
C PHE A 357 -4.36 4.14 -3.16
N GLU A 358 -4.29 4.04 -4.49
CA GLU A 358 -3.97 5.18 -5.35
C GLU A 358 -5.15 6.16 -5.40
N PRO A 359 -4.90 7.48 -5.25
CA PRO A 359 -5.95 8.49 -5.40
C PRO A 359 -6.65 8.37 -6.76
N PHE A 360 -7.97 8.51 -6.75
CA PHE A 360 -8.85 8.46 -7.94
C PHE A 360 -8.99 7.08 -8.60
N PHE A 361 -8.33 6.04 -8.09
CA PHE A 361 -8.54 4.68 -8.57
C PHE A 361 -9.92 4.15 -8.13
N THR A 362 -10.74 3.71 -9.08
CA THR A 362 -12.02 3.06 -8.78
C THR A 362 -12.40 2.05 -9.85
N THR A 363 -12.97 0.93 -9.43
CA THR A 363 -13.56 -0.10 -10.31
C THR A 363 -15.06 0.10 -10.52
N LYS A 364 -15.66 1.11 -9.88
CA LYS A 364 -17.08 1.44 -10.01
C LYS A 364 -17.34 2.20 -11.32
N GLU A 365 -18.57 2.13 -11.81
CA GLU A 365 -19.01 2.92 -12.97
C GLU A 365 -18.69 4.41 -12.79
N ALA A 366 -18.43 5.09 -13.91
CA ALA A 366 -18.09 6.50 -13.93
C ALA A 366 -19.08 7.34 -13.10
N GLY A 367 -18.56 7.98 -12.05
CA GLY A 367 -19.32 8.82 -11.13
C GLY A 367 -19.94 8.12 -9.91
N LYS A 368 -19.92 6.79 -9.78
CA LYS A 368 -20.37 6.09 -8.55
C LYS A 368 -19.26 5.95 -7.50
N GLY A 369 -18.00 6.07 -7.88
CA GLY A 369 -16.84 6.02 -6.99
C GLY A 369 -15.92 7.22 -7.20
N THR A 370 -15.53 7.89 -6.12
CA THR A 370 -14.56 9.00 -6.16
C THR A 370 -13.12 8.51 -6.21
N GLY A 371 -12.87 7.26 -5.80
CA GLY A 371 -11.53 6.67 -5.69
C GLY A 371 -10.65 7.33 -4.62
N LEU A 372 -11.22 8.18 -3.76
CA LEU A 372 -10.46 8.89 -2.72
C LEU A 372 -10.55 8.22 -1.35
N GLY A 373 -11.61 7.46 -1.06
CA GLY A 373 -11.89 6.95 0.28
C GLY A 373 -10.77 6.08 0.88
N LEU A 374 -10.21 5.15 0.11
CA LEU A 374 -9.13 4.28 0.58
C LEU A 374 -7.78 5.00 0.68
N ALA A 375 -7.47 5.90 -0.25
CA ALA A 375 -6.29 6.76 -0.18
C ALA A 375 -6.31 7.66 1.07
N ILE A 376 -7.45 8.32 1.34
CA ILE A 376 -7.68 9.10 2.57
C ILE A 376 -7.51 8.22 3.80
N SER A 377 -8.06 7.01 3.78
CA SER A 377 -8.00 6.10 4.92
C SER A 377 -6.56 5.66 5.23
N CYS A 378 -5.77 5.34 4.19
CA CYS A 378 -4.36 4.99 4.33
C CYS A 378 -3.54 6.15 4.91
N ASP A 379 -3.75 7.37 4.41
CA ASP A 379 -3.07 8.57 4.91
C ASP A 379 -3.43 8.88 6.36
N ILE A 380 -4.71 8.77 6.73
CA ILE A 380 -5.15 8.94 8.12
C ILE A 380 -4.46 7.92 9.02
N VAL A 381 -4.51 6.64 8.68
CA VAL A 381 -3.93 5.57 9.50
C VAL A 381 -2.41 5.76 9.66
N ARG A 382 -1.71 6.13 8.59
CA ARG A 382 -0.27 6.45 8.63
C ARG A 382 0.03 7.66 9.54
N LYS A 383 -0.79 8.71 9.51
CA LYS A 383 -0.65 9.87 10.42
C LYS A 383 -0.85 9.53 11.90
N HIS A 384 -1.43 8.37 12.19
CA HIS A 384 -1.55 7.80 13.53
C HIS A 384 -0.44 6.80 13.87
N GLY A 385 0.60 6.68 13.03
CA GLY A 385 1.66 5.69 13.19
C GLY A 385 1.20 4.25 12.93
N GLY A 386 0.05 4.08 12.29
CA GLY A 386 -0.57 2.79 12.02
C GLY A 386 -0.35 2.26 10.61
N GLU A 387 -0.97 1.12 10.34
CA GLU A 387 -0.95 0.44 9.04
C GLU A 387 -2.36 0.01 8.63
N LEU A 388 -2.69 0.17 7.34
CA LEU A 388 -3.94 -0.33 6.75
C LEU A 388 -3.60 -1.51 5.83
N LEU A 389 -4.05 -2.69 6.22
CA LEU A 389 -3.83 -3.96 5.50
C LEU A 389 -5.11 -4.38 4.78
N VAL A 390 -4.95 -5.13 3.70
CA VAL A 390 -6.06 -5.72 2.93
C VAL A 390 -5.79 -7.18 2.61
N ARG A 391 -6.81 -8.01 2.72
CA ARG A 391 -6.86 -9.38 2.19
C ARG A 391 -8.16 -9.54 1.43
N SER A 392 -8.13 -10.06 0.21
CA SER A 392 -9.32 -10.19 -0.62
C SER A 392 -9.20 -11.39 -1.54
N GLU A 393 -10.32 -12.06 -1.78
CA GLU A 393 -10.44 -13.13 -2.76
C GLU A 393 -11.72 -12.90 -3.59
N VAL A 394 -11.57 -12.99 -4.91
CA VAL A 394 -12.67 -12.72 -5.85
C VAL A 394 -13.80 -13.71 -5.60
N GLY A 395 -15.00 -13.19 -5.35
CA GLY A 395 -16.20 -13.96 -5.06
C GLY A 395 -16.35 -14.45 -3.61
N GLN A 396 -15.34 -14.23 -2.75
CA GLN A 396 -15.41 -14.56 -1.32
C GLN A 396 -15.57 -13.31 -0.44
N GLY A 397 -14.98 -12.20 -0.86
CA GLY A 397 -15.10 -10.92 -0.17
C GLY A 397 -13.76 -10.26 0.16
N THR A 398 -13.80 -9.24 1.02
CA THR A 398 -12.62 -8.44 1.38
C THR A 398 -12.56 -8.22 2.88
N THR A 399 -11.34 -8.23 3.43
CA THR A 399 -11.06 -7.86 4.81
C THR A 399 -10.03 -6.76 4.84
N PHE A 400 -10.41 -5.61 5.39
CA PHE A 400 -9.49 -4.54 5.73
C PHE A 400 -9.16 -4.58 7.21
N THR A 401 -7.88 -4.43 7.54
CA THR A 401 -7.41 -4.39 8.94
C THR A 401 -6.64 -3.11 9.19
N VAL A 402 -7.15 -2.28 10.09
CA VAL A 402 -6.50 -1.06 10.58
C VAL A 402 -5.73 -1.39 11.85
N ARG A 403 -4.41 -1.21 11.85
CA ARG A 403 -3.53 -1.39 13.01
C ARG A 403 -3.12 -0.03 13.55
N LEU A 404 -3.39 0.24 14.83
CA LEU A 404 -3.02 1.49 15.50
C LEU A 404 -2.19 1.21 16.76
N PRO A 405 -1.00 1.82 16.92
CA PRO A 405 -0.16 1.59 18.10
C PRO A 405 -0.78 2.18 19.38
N VAL A 406 -0.69 1.45 20.49
CA VAL A 406 -1.23 1.88 21.80
C VAL A 406 -0.29 2.85 22.52
N LYS A 407 1.01 2.76 22.20
CA LYS A 407 2.07 3.67 22.65
C LYS A 407 2.58 4.46 21.45
N GLN A 408 2.34 5.77 21.45
CA GLN A 408 3.12 6.72 20.68
C GLN A 408 4.12 7.32 21.68
N GLU A 409 5.43 7.19 21.42
CA GLU A 409 6.46 7.90 22.20
C GLU A 409 6.32 9.42 22.09
#